data_AF-A0A2N6UJD3-F1
#
_entry.id   AF-A0A2N6UJD3-F1
#
_cell.length_a   1.000
_cell.length_b   1.000
_cell.length_c   1.000
_cell.angle_alpha   90.00
_cell.angle_beta   90.00
_cell.angle_gamma   90.00
#
_symmetry.space_group_name_H-M   'P 1'
#
loop_
_entity.id
_entity.type
_entity.pdbx_description
1 polymer ?
#
loop_
_entity_poly.entity_id
_entity_poly.type
_entity_poly.pdbx_seq_one_letter_code
_entity_poly.pdbx_strand_id
1 'polypeptide(L)'
;MKTQKKSSKNAVTAGVLIALYLVTYAVIGAISMPVPVLFLLMPMLVALFAAPTYHMLLAKTKSATAIVIAATLPSILLVATGHIPIAPLVAVPAGIIAMLIAKGGNYTDFKKNTISHMFFSLNLFGGFLPIWLMREAFFESLIKGKLDQSFCNTVRAWTPIWMLPVMIIGTFIFSLIGSYFTKKILNKKLESAGVL
;
A
#
# COMPACT_ATOMS: atom_id res chain seq x y z
N MET A 1 33.96 11.04 5.86
CA MET A 1 33.64 9.60 5.67
C MET A 1 32.56 9.01 6.59
N LYS A 2 32.17 9.63 7.72
CA LYS A 2 31.09 9.08 8.61
C LYS A 2 29.65 9.20 8.06
N THR A 3 29.38 10.19 7.20
CA THR A 3 28.06 10.45 6.60
C THR A 3 27.67 9.43 5.51
N GLN A 4 28.62 9.02 4.65
CA GLN A 4 28.35 8.00 3.62
C GLN A 4 27.99 6.63 4.21
N LYS A 5 28.69 6.19 5.27
CA LYS A 5 28.44 4.89 5.92
C LYS A 5 27.06 4.80 6.59
N LYS A 6 26.53 5.93 7.06
CA LYS A 6 25.16 6.04 7.61
C LYS A 6 24.11 6.03 6.51
N SER A 7 24.40 6.66 5.37
CA SER A 7 23.53 6.70 4.18
C SER A 7 23.34 5.30 3.56
N SER A 8 24.42 4.53 3.36
CA SER A 8 24.35 3.18 2.79
C SER A 8 23.54 2.21 3.67
N LYS A 9 23.74 2.27 4.99
CA LYS A 9 23.00 1.43 5.95
C LYS A 9 21.50 1.75 5.97
N ASN A 10 21.16 3.04 5.85
CA ASN A 10 19.76 3.47 5.77
C ASN A 10 19.12 3.02 4.46
N ALA A 11 19.83 3.08 3.33
CA ALA A 11 19.33 2.61 2.03
C ALA A 11 19.07 1.08 2.03
N VAL A 12 19.99 0.29 2.61
CA VAL A 12 19.80 -1.17 2.75
C VAL A 12 18.59 -1.47 3.65
N THR A 13 18.45 -0.76 4.77
CA THR A 13 17.30 -0.91 5.67
C THR A 13 15.99 -0.55 4.98
N ALA A 14 15.98 0.51 4.16
CA ALA A 14 14.84 0.90 3.35
C ALA A 14 14.45 -0.22 2.39
N GLY A 15 15.42 -0.75 1.65
CA GLY A 15 15.21 -1.83 0.69
C GLY A 15 14.59 -3.07 1.35
N VAL A 16 15.09 -3.48 2.52
CA VAL A 16 14.54 -4.62 3.28
C VAL A 16 13.10 -4.38 3.72
N LEU A 17 12.77 -3.18 4.22
CA LEU A 17 11.41 -2.85 4.65
C LEU A 17 10.44 -2.72 3.48
N ILE A 18 10.90 -2.18 2.35
CA ILE A 18 10.14 -2.12 1.10
C ILE A 18 9.89 -3.54 0.56
N ALA A 19 10.90 -4.41 0.61
CA ALA A 19 10.75 -5.82 0.23
C ALA A 19 9.75 -6.53 1.15
N LEU A 20 9.78 -6.26 2.46
CA LEU A 20 8.81 -6.83 3.41
C LEU A 20 7.38 -6.34 3.14
N TYR A 21 7.22 -5.07 2.77
CA TYR A 21 5.94 -4.53 2.29
C TYR A 21 5.47 -5.24 1.01
N LEU A 22 6.35 -5.45 0.04
CA LEU A 22 6.02 -6.20 -1.18
C LEU A 22 5.60 -7.64 -0.89
N VAL A 23 6.29 -8.33 0.02
CA VAL A 23 5.92 -9.70 0.43
C VAL A 23 4.54 -9.68 1.07
N THR A 24 4.25 -8.72 1.93
CA THR A 24 2.93 -8.56 2.55
C THR A 24 1.84 -8.33 1.50
N TYR A 25 2.11 -7.45 0.53
CA TYR A 25 1.22 -7.20 -0.60
C TYR A 25 0.98 -8.46 -1.44
N ALA A 26 2.04 -9.20 -1.78
CA ALA A 26 1.96 -10.40 -2.61
C ALA A 26 1.22 -11.55 -1.90
N VAL A 27 1.49 -11.77 -0.62
CA VAL A 27 0.84 -12.82 0.18
C VAL A 27 -0.65 -12.51 0.34
N ILE A 28 -1.01 -11.28 0.73
CA ILE A 28 -2.41 -10.89 0.87
C ILE A 28 -3.11 -10.91 -0.49
N GLY A 29 -2.45 -10.45 -1.55
CA GLY A 29 -2.96 -10.51 -2.92
C GLY A 29 -3.26 -11.95 -3.36
N ALA A 30 -2.33 -12.88 -3.14
CA ALA A 30 -2.50 -14.29 -3.49
C ALA A 30 -3.64 -14.96 -2.72
N ILE A 31 -3.79 -14.65 -1.42
CA ILE A 31 -4.91 -15.14 -0.59
C ILE A 31 -6.24 -14.53 -1.03
N SER A 32 -6.23 -13.29 -1.53
CA SER A 32 -7.44 -12.54 -1.87
C SER A 32 -7.95 -12.82 -3.29
N MET A 33 -7.07 -13.19 -4.23
CA MET A 33 -7.44 -13.47 -5.62
C MET A 33 -8.56 -14.52 -5.81
N PRO A 34 -8.61 -15.65 -5.09
CA PRO A 34 -9.63 -16.67 -5.33
C PRO A 34 -11.02 -16.33 -4.75
N VAL A 35 -11.14 -15.33 -3.86
CA VAL A 35 -12.39 -15.04 -3.13
C VAL A 35 -12.85 -13.60 -3.40
N PRO A 36 -14.03 -13.37 -4.02
CA PRO A 36 -14.48 -12.02 -4.41
C PRO A 36 -14.52 -11.01 -3.26
N VAL A 37 -14.96 -11.47 -2.09
CA VAL A 37 -15.07 -10.63 -0.89
C VAL A 37 -13.69 -10.22 -0.38
N LEU A 38 -12.74 -11.17 -0.31
CA LEU A 38 -11.38 -10.88 0.10
C LEU A 38 -10.68 -9.99 -0.93
N PHE A 39 -10.95 -10.16 -2.22
CA PHE A 39 -10.42 -9.29 -3.27
C PHE A 39 -10.81 -7.82 -3.03
N LEU A 40 -12.06 -7.55 -2.68
CA LEU A 40 -12.52 -6.18 -2.34
C LEU A 40 -11.99 -5.67 -1.00
N LEU A 41 -11.72 -6.58 -0.05
CA LEU A 41 -11.11 -6.23 1.24
C LEU A 41 -9.58 -6.15 1.20
N MET A 42 -8.95 -6.60 0.11
CA MET A 42 -7.50 -6.63 -0.06
C MET A 42 -6.81 -5.31 0.29
N PRO A 43 -7.24 -4.12 -0.20
CA PRO A 43 -6.58 -2.88 0.16
C PRO A 43 -6.67 -2.56 1.66
N MET A 44 -7.76 -2.95 2.33
CA MET A 44 -7.94 -2.76 3.76
C MET A 44 -7.01 -3.67 4.57
N LEU A 45 -6.91 -4.95 4.17
CA LEU A 45 -6.03 -5.93 4.80
C LEU A 45 -4.57 -5.55 4.60
N VAL A 46 -4.17 -5.20 3.37
CA VAL A 46 -2.80 -4.75 3.10
C VAL A 46 -2.48 -3.50 3.91
N ALA A 47 -3.37 -2.50 3.97
CA ALA A 47 -3.14 -1.32 4.80
C ALA A 47 -2.95 -1.70 6.29
N LEU A 48 -3.75 -2.63 6.82
CA LEU A 48 -3.62 -3.07 8.21
C LEU A 48 -2.24 -3.72 8.48
N PHE A 49 -1.84 -4.68 7.65
CA PHE A 49 -0.60 -5.45 7.82
C PHE A 49 0.66 -4.72 7.36
N ALA A 50 0.52 -3.74 6.46
CA ALA A 50 1.62 -2.88 6.01
C ALA A 50 1.95 -1.79 7.03
N ALA A 51 1.03 -1.41 7.92
CA ALA A 51 1.25 -0.34 8.89
C ALA A 51 2.54 -0.51 9.73
N PRO A 52 2.87 -1.70 10.30
CA PRO A 52 4.11 -1.91 11.02
C PRO A 52 5.35 -1.64 10.18
N THR A 53 5.37 -2.18 8.96
CA THR A 53 6.50 -2.03 8.03
C THR A 53 6.68 -0.59 7.59
N TYR A 54 5.56 0.12 7.37
CA TYR A 54 5.55 1.51 6.94
C TYR A 54 6.04 2.45 8.04
N HIS A 55 5.53 2.32 9.27
CA HIS A 55 5.99 3.12 10.41
C HIS A 55 7.46 2.84 10.73
N MET A 56 7.91 1.58 10.65
CA MET A 56 9.33 1.27 10.81
C MET A 56 10.20 1.85 9.68
N LEU A 57 9.70 1.89 8.44
CA LEU A 57 10.39 2.52 7.31
C LEU A 57 10.61 4.00 7.56
N LEU A 58 9.57 4.72 8.00
CA LEU A 58 9.68 6.14 8.35
C LEU A 58 10.65 6.34 9.51
N ALA A 59 10.53 5.53 10.57
CA ALA A 59 11.33 5.63 11.77
C ALA A 59 12.84 5.43 11.52
N LYS A 60 13.20 4.42 10.74
CA LYS A 60 14.60 4.04 10.50
C LYS A 60 15.25 4.83 9.38
N THR A 61 14.49 5.18 8.35
CA THR A 61 15.06 5.73 7.12
C THR A 61 14.94 7.24 7.05
N LYS A 62 13.88 7.82 7.63
CA LYS A 62 13.54 9.26 7.55
C LYS A 62 13.68 9.83 6.12
N SER A 63 13.28 9.02 5.14
CA SER A 63 13.53 9.28 3.71
C SER A 63 12.22 9.35 2.94
N ALA A 64 11.96 10.52 2.38
CA ALA A 64 10.86 10.78 1.45
C ALA A 64 10.90 9.84 0.23
N THR A 65 12.08 9.62 -0.34
CA THR A 65 12.26 8.79 -1.54
C THR A 65 11.85 7.34 -1.28
N ALA A 66 12.08 6.83 -0.07
CA ALA A 66 11.69 5.47 0.30
C ALA A 66 10.16 5.28 0.26
N ILE A 67 9.38 6.31 0.59
CA ILE A 67 7.90 6.27 0.55
C ILE A 67 7.42 6.16 -0.90
N VAL A 68 7.97 6.99 -1.80
CA VAL A 68 7.59 6.98 -3.22
C VAL A 68 7.98 5.66 -3.88
N ILE A 69 9.18 5.14 -3.59
CA ILE A 69 9.60 3.82 -4.08
C ILE A 69 8.65 2.74 -3.56
N ALA A 70 8.36 2.71 -2.26
CA ALA A 70 7.44 1.73 -1.67
C ALA A 70 6.04 1.77 -2.30
N ALA A 71 5.54 2.97 -2.66
CA ALA A 71 4.22 3.14 -3.25
C ALA A 71 4.20 2.70 -4.73
N THR A 72 5.27 2.99 -5.47
CA THR A 72 5.32 2.78 -6.93
C THR A 72 5.71 1.35 -7.30
N LEU A 73 6.49 0.67 -6.45
CA LEU A 73 7.04 -0.65 -6.74
C LEU A 73 5.95 -1.73 -6.97
N PRO A 74 4.86 -1.83 -6.17
CA PRO A 74 3.75 -2.73 -6.47
C PRO A 74 3.10 -2.45 -7.82
N SER A 75 2.97 -1.19 -8.20
CA SER A 75 2.37 -0.80 -9.49
C SER A 75 3.25 -1.16 -10.67
N ILE A 76 4.56 -1.01 -10.55
CA ILE A 76 5.51 -1.45 -11.59
C ILE A 76 5.41 -2.97 -11.77
N LEU A 77 5.30 -3.74 -10.67
CA LEU A 77 5.10 -5.19 -10.73
C LEU A 77 3.77 -5.58 -11.40
N LEU A 78 2.69 -4.83 -11.13
CA LEU A 78 1.41 -5.04 -11.83
C LEU A 78 1.54 -4.81 -13.33
N VAL A 79 2.22 -3.73 -13.75
CA VAL A 79 2.47 -3.49 -15.18
C VAL A 79 3.34 -4.58 -15.79
N ALA A 80 4.40 -4.99 -15.10
CA ALA A 80 5.31 -6.05 -15.56
C ALA A 80 4.64 -7.42 -15.68
N THR A 81 3.61 -7.69 -14.86
CA THR A 81 2.79 -8.92 -14.94
C THR A 81 1.69 -8.85 -16.00
N GLY A 82 1.65 -7.78 -16.80
CA GLY A 82 0.70 -7.63 -17.91
C GLY A 82 -0.67 -7.08 -17.52
N HIS A 83 -0.83 -6.53 -16.31
CA HIS A 83 -2.05 -5.83 -15.93
C HIS A 83 -2.12 -4.45 -16.59
N ILE A 84 -3.34 -3.90 -16.68
CA ILE A 84 -3.60 -2.60 -17.31
C ILE A 84 -2.72 -1.52 -16.66
N PRO A 85 -1.93 -0.74 -17.45
CA PRO A 85 -0.89 0.17 -16.96
C PRO A 85 -1.42 1.47 -16.34
N ILE A 86 -2.60 1.43 -15.73
CA ILE A 86 -3.19 2.54 -14.98
C ILE A 86 -2.64 2.59 -13.54
N ALA A 87 -2.16 1.47 -13.01
CA ALA A 87 -1.74 1.38 -11.61
C ALA A 87 -0.68 2.42 -11.20
N PRO A 88 0.37 2.69 -12.00
CA PRO A 88 1.36 3.72 -11.66
C PRO A 88 0.78 5.14 -11.63
N LEU A 89 -0.25 5.44 -12.44
CA LEU A 89 -0.88 6.77 -12.48
C LEU A 89 -1.60 7.13 -11.19
N VAL A 90 -2.02 6.13 -10.41
CA VAL A 90 -2.66 6.34 -9.09
C VAL A 90 -1.62 6.26 -7.97
N ALA A 91 -0.71 5.29 -8.06
CA ALA A 91 0.26 5.04 -7.01
C ALA A 91 1.33 6.12 -6.88
N VAL A 92 1.78 6.71 -7.98
CA VAL A 92 2.78 7.78 -7.95
C VAL A 92 2.23 9.04 -7.26
N PRO A 93 1.05 9.59 -7.62
CA PRO A 93 0.45 10.69 -6.88
C PRO A 93 0.17 10.38 -5.41
N ALA A 94 -0.36 9.18 -5.12
CA ALA A 94 -0.60 8.73 -3.74
C ALA A 94 0.70 8.71 -2.92
N GLY A 95 1.78 8.17 -3.50
CA GLY A 95 3.10 8.15 -2.89
C GLY A 95 3.69 9.54 -2.68
N ILE A 96 3.50 10.46 -3.61
CA ILE A 96 3.94 11.86 -3.48
C ILE A 96 3.18 12.58 -2.37
N ILE A 97 1.85 12.42 -2.30
CA ILE A 97 1.04 13.02 -1.24
C ILE A 97 1.48 12.48 0.13
N ALA A 98 1.63 11.15 0.24
CA ALA A 98 2.13 10.52 1.46
C ALA A 98 3.52 11.07 1.85
N MET A 99 4.43 11.19 0.88
CA MET A 99 5.76 11.77 1.07
C MET A 99 5.70 13.19 1.64
N LEU A 100 4.86 14.07 1.08
CA LEU A 100 4.75 15.45 1.53
C LEU A 100 4.24 15.55 2.97
N ILE A 101 3.26 14.70 3.33
CA ILE A 101 2.69 14.65 4.69
C ILE A 101 3.73 14.16 5.70
N ALA A 102 4.46 13.09 5.39
CA ALA A 102 5.53 12.56 6.25
C ALA A 102 6.68 13.58 6.41
N LYS A 103 7.05 14.27 5.32
CA LYS A 103 8.07 15.32 5.34
C LYS A 103 7.64 16.49 6.23
N GLY A 104 6.36 16.90 6.18
CA GLY A 104 5.81 17.93 7.06
C GLY A 104 5.81 17.56 8.55
N GLY A 105 5.97 16.27 8.88
CA GLY A 105 6.13 15.77 10.25
C GLY A 105 7.56 15.41 10.63
N ASN A 106 8.55 15.77 9.81
CA ASN A 106 9.95 15.38 9.96
C ASN A 106 10.15 13.87 10.23
N TYR A 107 9.20 13.05 9.79
CA TYR A 107 9.15 11.60 10.04
C TYR A 107 9.06 11.19 11.52
N THR A 108 8.99 12.15 12.46
CA THR A 108 8.95 11.92 13.91
C THR A 108 7.55 12.05 14.48
N ASP A 109 6.66 12.80 13.81
CA ASP A 109 5.27 12.97 14.24
C ASP A 109 4.42 11.73 13.91
N PHE A 110 4.11 10.90 14.91
CA PHE A 110 3.27 9.71 14.73
C PHE A 110 1.91 9.99 14.06
N LYS A 111 1.26 11.12 14.40
CA LYS A 111 -0.03 11.52 13.81
C LYS A 111 0.11 11.79 12.31
N LYS A 112 1.13 12.54 11.90
CA LYS A 112 1.38 12.84 10.48
C LYS A 112 1.86 11.61 9.72
N ASN A 113 2.67 10.75 10.35
CA ASN A 113 3.06 9.46 9.77
C ASN A 113 1.84 8.54 9.54
N THR A 114 0.87 8.59 10.45
CA THR A 114 -0.40 7.84 10.29
C THR A 114 -1.21 8.40 9.13
N ILE A 115 -1.38 9.72 9.02
CA ILE A 115 -2.07 10.35 7.88
C ILE A 115 -1.33 10.01 6.57
N SER A 116 0.00 10.08 6.57
CA SER A 116 0.85 9.69 5.45
C SER A 116 0.60 8.24 5.03
N HIS A 117 0.45 7.32 6.00
CA HIS A 117 0.11 5.93 5.74
C HIS A 117 -1.30 5.75 5.12
N MET A 118 -2.28 6.58 5.50
CA MET A 118 -3.62 6.54 4.90
C MET A 118 -3.55 6.87 3.41
N PHE A 119 -2.87 7.98 3.04
CA PHE A 119 -2.68 8.35 1.64
C PHE A 119 -1.77 7.37 0.90
N PHE A 120 -0.74 6.84 1.57
CA PHE A 120 0.11 5.80 1.00
C PHE A 120 -0.72 4.58 0.61
N SER A 121 -1.65 4.15 1.46
CA SER A 121 -2.51 2.98 1.21
C SER A 121 -3.40 3.15 -0.04
N LEU A 122 -3.59 4.38 -0.53
CA LEU A 122 -4.27 4.61 -1.81
C LEU A 122 -3.50 4.07 -3.02
N ASN A 123 -2.19 3.80 -2.88
CA ASN A 123 -1.40 3.18 -3.95
C ASN A 123 -2.02 1.86 -4.43
N LEU A 124 -2.68 1.14 -3.52
CA LEU A 124 -3.30 -0.15 -3.76
C LEU A 124 -4.46 -0.04 -4.75
N PHE A 125 -5.15 1.11 -4.77
CA PHE A 125 -6.26 1.36 -5.69
C PHE A 125 -5.80 1.51 -7.15
N GLY A 126 -4.50 1.69 -7.41
CA GLY A 126 -3.99 1.67 -8.78
C GLY A 126 -4.33 0.38 -9.52
N GLY A 127 -4.29 -0.76 -8.82
CA GLY A 127 -4.66 -2.06 -9.41
C GLY A 127 -6.18 -2.26 -9.54
N PHE A 128 -6.98 -1.55 -8.74
CA PHE A 128 -8.44 -1.69 -8.72
C PHE A 128 -9.14 -0.67 -9.62
N LEU A 129 -8.55 0.50 -9.88
CA LEU A 129 -9.13 1.54 -10.73
C LEU A 129 -9.60 1.03 -12.12
N PRO A 130 -8.88 0.11 -12.80
CA PRO A 130 -9.34 -0.47 -14.06
C PRO A 130 -10.69 -1.18 -13.98
N ILE A 131 -11.13 -1.65 -12.81
CA ILE A 131 -12.44 -2.27 -12.61
C ILE A 131 -13.58 -1.30 -12.97
N TRP A 132 -13.40 0.00 -12.69
CA TRP A 132 -14.41 1.02 -12.94
C TRP A 132 -14.20 1.74 -14.27
N LEU A 133 -12.95 2.07 -14.63
CA LEU A 133 -12.65 2.83 -15.85
C LEU A 133 -12.56 1.95 -17.11
N MET A 134 -12.05 0.72 -16.97
CA MET A 134 -11.79 -0.20 -18.07
C MET A 134 -12.37 -1.57 -17.76
N ARG A 135 -13.64 -1.58 -17.33
CA ARG A 135 -14.32 -2.74 -16.76
C ARG A 135 -14.24 -3.97 -17.66
N GLU A 136 -14.48 -3.79 -18.95
CA GLU A 136 -14.45 -4.88 -19.93
C GLU A 136 -13.05 -5.48 -20.06
N ALA A 137 -12.05 -4.63 -20.30
CA ALA A 137 -10.64 -5.06 -20.39
C ALA A 137 -10.15 -5.74 -19.11
N PHE A 138 -10.56 -5.24 -17.93
CA PHE A 138 -10.20 -5.83 -16.65
C PHE A 138 -10.77 -7.26 -16.50
N PHE A 139 -12.07 -7.45 -16.75
CA PHE A 139 -12.68 -8.78 -16.66
C PHE A 139 -12.16 -9.73 -17.75
N GLU A 140 -11.84 -9.23 -18.95
CA GLU A 140 -11.19 -10.02 -19.99
C GLU A 140 -9.79 -10.50 -19.54
N SER A 141 -9.00 -9.63 -18.89
CA SER A 141 -7.73 -10.02 -18.27
C SER A 141 -7.89 -11.07 -17.18
N LEU A 142 -8.93 -10.98 -16.34
CA LEU A 142 -9.21 -12.00 -15.31
C LEU A 142 -9.57 -13.36 -15.91
N ILE A 143 -10.40 -13.37 -16.96
CA ILE A 143 -10.77 -14.58 -17.68
C ILE A 143 -9.53 -15.21 -18.35
N LYS A 144 -8.68 -14.40 -18.99
CA LYS A 144 -7.37 -14.85 -19.53
C LYS A 144 -6.45 -15.39 -18.43
N GLY A 145 -6.53 -14.84 -17.23
CA GLY A 145 -5.86 -15.32 -16.02
C GLY A 145 -6.41 -16.62 -15.42
N LYS A 146 -7.39 -17.27 -16.08
CA LYS A 146 -8.06 -18.50 -15.64
C LYS A 146 -8.83 -18.38 -14.32
N LEU A 147 -9.27 -17.18 -13.95
CA LEU A 147 -10.18 -17.01 -12.81
C LEU A 147 -11.59 -17.47 -13.17
N ASP A 148 -12.29 -18.02 -12.19
CA ASP A 148 -13.64 -18.56 -12.38
C ASP A 148 -14.63 -17.48 -12.83
N GLN A 149 -15.56 -17.86 -13.68
CA GLN A 149 -16.56 -16.96 -14.23
C GLN A 149 -17.57 -16.51 -13.15
N SER A 150 -17.83 -17.37 -12.15
CA SER A 150 -18.62 -17.02 -10.97
C SER A 150 -17.96 -15.91 -10.13
N PHE A 151 -16.64 -15.97 -9.97
CA PHE A 151 -15.85 -14.91 -9.33
C PHE A 151 -16.01 -13.59 -10.08
N CYS A 152 -15.81 -13.61 -11.41
CA CYS A 152 -15.91 -12.41 -12.23
C CYS A 152 -17.31 -11.78 -12.16
N ASN A 153 -18.38 -12.59 -12.21
CA ASN A 153 -19.76 -12.12 -12.10
C ASN A 153 -20.04 -11.52 -10.71
N THR A 154 -19.54 -12.13 -9.65
CA THR A 154 -19.72 -11.63 -8.27
C THR A 154 -18.99 -10.30 -8.08
N VAL A 155 -17.71 -10.23 -8.45
CA VAL A 155 -16.93 -8.98 -8.38
C VAL A 155 -17.61 -7.90 -9.21
N ARG A 156 -18.07 -8.23 -10.42
CA ARG A 156 -18.79 -7.32 -11.30
C ARG A 156 -20.05 -6.76 -10.61
N ALA A 157 -20.87 -7.61 -9.99
CA ALA A 157 -22.07 -7.18 -9.27
C ALA A 157 -21.75 -6.33 -8.02
N TRP A 158 -20.63 -6.62 -7.35
CA TRP A 158 -20.24 -6.00 -6.08
C TRP A 158 -19.36 -4.75 -6.24
N THR A 159 -19.01 -4.36 -7.47
CA THR A 159 -18.23 -3.15 -7.76
C THR A 159 -19.07 -2.07 -8.47
N PRO A 160 -20.24 -1.63 -7.94
CA PRO A 160 -20.86 -0.40 -8.41
C PRO A 160 -19.93 0.79 -8.12
N ILE A 161 -20.17 1.93 -8.77
CA ILE A 161 -19.32 3.13 -8.62
C ILE A 161 -19.25 3.62 -7.16
N TRP A 162 -20.32 3.43 -6.39
CA TRP A 162 -20.41 3.77 -4.97
C TRP A 162 -19.53 2.89 -4.07
N MET A 163 -19.07 1.72 -4.53
CA MET A 163 -18.18 0.86 -3.76
C MET A 163 -16.76 1.43 -3.67
N LEU A 164 -16.34 2.21 -4.67
CA LEU A 164 -15.02 2.85 -4.70
C LEU A 164 -14.80 3.79 -3.49
N PRO A 165 -15.68 4.77 -3.19
CA PRO A 165 -15.51 5.61 -2.00
C PRO A 165 -15.64 4.80 -0.70
N VAL A 166 -16.50 3.77 -0.64
CA VAL A 166 -16.63 2.88 0.52
C VAL A 166 -15.30 2.14 0.79
N MET A 167 -14.66 1.62 -0.24
CA MET A 167 -13.36 0.94 -0.12
C MET A 167 -12.27 1.91 0.33
N ILE A 168 -12.26 3.14 -0.19
CA ILE A 168 -11.29 4.18 0.22
C ILE A 168 -11.46 4.50 1.71
N ILE A 169 -12.69 4.77 2.16
CA ILE A 169 -12.99 5.07 3.56
C ILE A 169 -12.64 3.87 4.45
N GLY A 170 -12.99 2.65 4.03
CA GLY A 170 -12.61 1.43 4.75
C GLY A 170 -11.10 1.27 4.86
N THR A 171 -10.35 1.52 3.79
CA THR A 171 -8.88 1.47 3.78
C THR A 171 -8.29 2.49 4.74
N PHE A 172 -8.86 3.70 4.82
CA PHE A 172 -8.45 4.72 5.77
C PHE A 172 -8.69 4.28 7.22
N ILE A 173 -9.84 3.70 7.52
CA ILE A 173 -10.17 3.18 8.85
C ILE A 173 -9.20 2.03 9.24
N PHE A 174 -8.97 1.08 8.35
CA PHE A 174 -8.04 -0.04 8.62
C PHE A 174 -6.59 0.43 8.72
N SER A 175 -6.18 1.42 7.91
CA SER A 175 -4.86 2.06 8.01
C SER A 175 -4.68 2.75 9.37
N LEU A 176 -5.72 3.42 9.88
CA LEU A 176 -5.73 4.01 11.23
C LEU A 176 -5.62 2.93 12.29
N ILE A 177 -6.48 1.90 12.26
CA ILE A 177 -6.47 0.79 13.23
C ILE A 177 -5.10 0.10 13.23
N GLY A 178 -4.57 -0.23 12.05
CA GLY A 178 -3.26 -0.86 11.88
C GLY A 178 -2.13 0.01 12.41
N SER A 179 -2.21 1.32 12.23
CA SER A 179 -1.23 2.27 12.78
C SER A 179 -1.29 2.32 14.31
N TYR A 180 -2.48 2.39 14.92
CA TYR A 180 -2.64 2.36 16.37
C TYR A 180 -2.19 1.03 16.98
N PHE A 181 -2.51 -0.08 16.32
CA PHE A 181 -2.05 -1.41 16.72
C PHE A 181 -0.52 -1.53 16.64
N THR A 182 0.06 -1.00 15.56
CA THR A 182 1.51 -0.85 15.38
C THR A 182 2.13 -0.06 16.53
N LYS A 183 1.55 1.08 16.89
CA LYS A 183 2.00 1.89 18.03
C LYS A 183 2.01 1.07 19.32
N LYS A 184 0.97 0.28 19.58
CA LYS A 184 0.87 -0.54 20.79
C LYS A 184 1.89 -1.68 20.83
N ILE A 185 2.06 -2.42 19.73
CA ILE A 185 2.98 -3.57 19.66
C ILE A 185 4.44 -3.15 19.57
N LEU A 186 4.72 -2.13 18.77
CA LEU A 186 6.07 -1.68 18.49
C LEU A 186 6.46 -0.45 19.33
N ASN A 187 5.74 -0.16 20.42
CA ASN A 187 5.95 1.04 21.24
C ASN A 187 7.44 1.24 21.58
N LYS A 188 8.07 0.22 22.20
CA LYS A 188 9.49 0.24 22.56
C LYS A 188 10.42 0.46 21.36
N LYS A 189 10.11 -0.12 20.19
CA LYS A 189 10.93 0.02 18.97
C LYS A 189 10.74 1.40 18.33
N LEU A 190 9.54 1.96 18.38
CA LEU A 190 9.22 3.27 17.84
C LEU A 190 9.74 4.41 18.73
N GLU A 191 9.64 4.28 20.07
CA GLU A 191 10.29 5.16 21.05
C GLU A 191 11.81 5.16 20.85
N SER A 192 12.43 3.96 20.74
CA SER A 192 13.88 3.86 20.49
C SER A 192 14.33 4.50 19.15
N ALA A 193 13.40 4.67 18.21
CA ALA A 193 13.63 5.30 16.92
C ALA A 193 13.23 6.79 16.88
N GLY A 194 12.67 7.33 17.97
CA GLY A 194 12.25 8.73 18.11
C GLY A 194 11.03 9.10 17.27
N VAL A 195 10.08 8.17 17.10
CA VAL A 195 8.80 8.39 16.38
C VAL A 195 7.60 8.50 17.32
N LEU A 196 7.80 8.17 18.59
CA LEU A 196 6.86 8.33 19.70
C LEU A 196 7.52 9.19 20.76
#